data_AF-A0A6J4RLG4-F1
#
_entry.id   AF-A0A6J4RLG4-F1
#
_cell.length_a   1.000
_cell.length_b   1.000
_cell.length_c   1.000
_cell.angle_alpha   90.00
_cell.angle_beta   90.00
_cell.angle_gamma   90.00
#
_symmetry.space_group_name_H-M   'P 1'
#
loop_
_entity.id
_entity.type
_entity.pdbx_description
1 polymer ?
#
loop_
_entity_poly.entity_id
_entity_poly.type
_entity_poly.pdbx_seq_one_letter_code
_entity_poly.pdbx_strand_id
1 'polypeptide(L)'
;EDDTGVSYDDMKSRIMGELKKVFRPEFLNRIDDVIVFHKLQKDEIKQIVDLLLRRVRVQLAERELQLELTGEAEDFLVDNGWDPAMGARPLRRAIQRYIEDPLADFVLRSEVPAGSTVMVDRAPEGDERKLTMEVVQRETPAPVAVGGGEADEEADKPAEVDAPVEGEDK
;
A
#
# COMPACT_ATOMS: atom_id res chain seq x y z
N GLU A 1 4.71 -20.51 9.62
CA GLU A 1 4.15 -21.17 10.82
C GLU A 1 3.31 -20.14 11.54
N ASP A 2 2.01 -20.39 11.69
CA ASP A 2 1.09 -19.47 12.38
C ASP A 2 1.39 -19.49 13.88
N ASP A 3 1.63 -18.31 14.47
CA ASP A 3 2.01 -18.06 15.88
C ASP A 3 0.92 -18.45 16.92
N THR A 4 -0.02 -19.32 16.54
CA THR A 4 -1.06 -19.87 17.43
C THR A 4 -1.05 -21.40 17.51
N GLY A 5 -0.21 -22.10 16.73
CA GLY A 5 -0.05 -23.55 16.81
C GLY A 5 -1.29 -24.39 16.50
N VAL A 6 -2.39 -23.77 16.04
CA VAL A 6 -3.63 -24.44 15.65
C VAL A 6 -3.70 -24.45 14.12
N SER A 7 -3.75 -25.64 13.53
CA SER A 7 -3.88 -25.80 12.09
C SER A 7 -5.19 -25.18 11.57
N TYR A 8 -5.17 -24.63 10.35
CA TYR A 8 -6.37 -24.15 9.64
C TYR A 8 -7.51 -25.19 9.70
N ASP A 9 -7.19 -26.47 9.50
CA ASP A 9 -8.18 -27.55 9.52
C ASP A 9 -8.79 -27.76 10.91
N ASP A 10 -8.01 -27.60 11.97
CA ASP A 10 -8.50 -27.70 13.35
C ASP A 10 -9.45 -26.56 13.70
N MET A 11 -9.11 -25.33 13.28
CA MET A 11 -9.94 -24.15 13.49
C MET A 11 -11.24 -24.25 12.69
N LYS A 12 -11.16 -24.68 11.43
CA LYS A 12 -12.32 -24.93 10.56
C LYS A 12 -13.23 -26.01 11.14
N SER A 13 -12.68 -27.12 11.61
CA SER A 13 -13.46 -28.21 12.21
C SER A 13 -14.23 -27.74 13.45
N ARG A 14 -13.59 -26.97 14.34
CA ARG A 14 -14.25 -26.38 15.52
C ARG A 14 -15.40 -25.45 15.13
N ILE A 15 -15.17 -24.53 14.19
CA ILE A 15 -16.21 -23.59 13.73
C ILE A 15 -17.37 -24.34 13.06
N MET A 16 -17.07 -25.34 12.22
CA MET A 16 -18.10 -26.17 11.57
C MET A 16 -18.92 -26.98 12.58
N GLY A 17 -18.30 -27.43 13.68
CA GLY A 17 -18.98 -28.08 14.79
C GLY A 17 -19.99 -27.17 15.48
N GLU A 18 -19.65 -25.91 15.72
CA GLU A 18 -20.57 -24.91 16.28
C GLU A 18 -21.67 -24.51 15.28
N LEU A 19 -21.34 -24.37 13.99
CA LEU A 19 -22.31 -24.05 12.94
C LEU A 19 -23.43 -25.09 12.85
N LYS A 20 -23.10 -26.39 12.98
CA LYS A 20 -24.08 -27.49 12.99
C LYS A 20 -25.03 -27.49 14.18
N LYS A 21 -24.65 -26.86 15.30
CA LYS A 21 -25.52 -26.71 16.49
C LYS A 21 -26.52 -25.57 16.32
N VAL A 22 -26.12 -24.51 15.62
CA VAL A 22 -26.92 -23.28 15.46
C VAL A 22 -27.81 -23.33 14.21
N PHE A 23 -27.29 -23.85 13.10
CA PHE A 23 -27.99 -23.89 11.81
C PHE A 23 -28.49 -25.29 11.46
N ARG A 24 -29.64 -25.35 10.77
CA ARG A 24 -30.21 -26.62 10.28
C ARG A 24 -29.37 -27.19 9.13
N PRO A 25 -29.28 -28.52 8.98
CA PRO A 25 -28.51 -29.16 7.92
C PRO A 25 -28.94 -28.76 6.50
N GLU A 26 -30.21 -28.44 6.29
CA GLU A 26 -30.70 -27.94 4.99
C GLU A 26 -30.02 -26.63 4.57
N PHE A 27 -29.73 -25.73 5.53
CA PHE A 27 -29.05 -24.46 5.25
C PHE A 27 -27.57 -24.69 4.94
N LEU A 28 -26.92 -25.58 5.70
CA LEU A 28 -25.51 -25.91 5.50
C LEU A 28 -25.27 -26.54 4.12
N ASN A 29 -26.23 -27.32 3.63
CA ASN A 29 -26.19 -27.92 2.29
C ASN A 29 -26.41 -26.90 1.14
N ARG A 30 -26.68 -25.62 1.45
CA ARG A 30 -26.79 -24.51 0.46
C ARG A 30 -25.59 -23.59 0.44
N ILE A 31 -24.58 -23.87 1.25
CA ILE A 31 -23.31 -23.12 1.26
C ILE A 31 -22.29 -23.95 0.51
N ASP A 32 -21.79 -23.41 -0.59
CA ASP A 32 -20.80 -24.09 -1.44
C ASP A 32 -19.42 -24.12 -0.76
N ASP A 33 -18.96 -22.99 -0.23
CA ASP A 33 -17.64 -22.86 0.41
C ASP A 33 -17.69 -22.03 1.70
N VAL A 34 -16.85 -22.42 2.66
CA VAL A 34 -16.66 -21.72 3.94
C VAL A 34 -15.21 -21.27 4.05
N ILE A 35 -15.02 -19.95 4.07
CA ILE A 35 -13.71 -19.29 4.23
C ILE A 35 -13.55 -18.88 5.69
N VAL A 36 -12.50 -19.39 6.34
CA VAL A 36 -12.12 -19.02 7.71
C VAL A 36 -11.04 -17.94 7.64
N PHE A 37 -11.29 -16.79 8.25
CA PHE A 37 -10.31 -15.72 8.35
C PHE A 37 -9.48 -15.89 9.61
N HIS A 38 -8.16 -15.75 9.47
CA HIS A 38 -7.24 -15.71 10.60
C HIS A 38 -7.26 -14.33 11.26
N LYS A 39 -6.80 -14.27 12.51
CA LYS A 39 -6.58 -13.00 13.17
C LYS A 39 -5.41 -12.28 12.50
N LEU A 40 -5.56 -10.97 12.33
CA LEU A 40 -4.51 -10.12 11.79
C LEU A 40 -3.31 -10.06 12.74
N GLN A 41 -2.13 -10.27 12.18
CA GLN A 41 -0.84 -10.05 12.83
C GLN A 41 -0.45 -8.56 12.78
N LYS A 42 0.46 -8.14 13.66
CA LYS A 42 0.93 -6.73 13.70
C LYS A 42 1.48 -6.27 12.35
N ASP A 43 2.27 -7.10 11.68
CA ASP A 43 2.87 -6.74 10.39
C ASP A 43 1.83 -6.60 9.27
N GLU A 44 0.79 -7.44 9.28
CA GLU A 44 -0.34 -7.31 8.35
C GLU A 44 -1.11 -6.01 8.59
N ILE A 45 -1.23 -5.59 9.85
CA ILE A 45 -1.87 -4.31 10.19
C ILE A 45 -1.05 -3.14 9.66
N LYS A 46 0.28 -3.17 9.76
CA LYS A 46 1.15 -2.15 9.15
C LYS A 46 0.94 -2.04 7.65
N GLN A 47 0.84 -3.17 6.94
CA GLN A 47 0.52 -3.17 5.51
C GLN A 47 -0.86 -2.56 5.24
N ILE A 48 -1.85 -2.81 6.09
CA ILE A 48 -3.18 -2.19 5.97
C ILE A 48 -3.09 -0.67 6.20
N VAL A 49 -2.27 -0.20 7.15
CA VAL A 49 -2.01 1.24 7.36
C VAL A 49 -1.47 1.89 6.09
N ASP A 50 -0.44 1.31 5.48
CA ASP A 50 0.15 1.81 4.23
C ASP A 50 -0.89 1.87 3.09
N LEU A 51 -1.72 0.83 2.97
CA LEU A 51 -2.77 0.74 1.96
C LEU A 51 -3.84 1.83 2.14
N LEU A 52 -4.24 2.11 3.39
CA LEU A 52 -5.19 3.18 3.70
C LEU A 52 -4.59 4.56 3.45
N LEU A 53 -3.30 4.76 3.76
CA LEU A 53 -2.59 6.01 3.51
C LEU A 53 -2.33 6.30 2.04
N ARG A 54 -2.38 5.29 1.16
CA ARG A 54 -2.24 5.49 -0.29
C ARG A 54 -3.20 6.55 -0.83
N ARG A 55 -4.44 6.59 -0.33
CA ARG A 55 -5.42 7.60 -0.74
C ARG A 55 -4.98 9.02 -0.36
N VAL A 56 -4.37 9.17 0.81
CA VAL A 56 -3.84 10.46 1.31
C VAL A 56 -2.62 10.88 0.50
N ARG A 57 -1.71 9.93 0.21
CA ARG A 57 -0.54 10.15 -0.64
C ARG A 57 -0.92 10.64 -2.04
N VAL A 58 -1.96 10.07 -2.65
CA VAL A 58 -2.45 10.52 -3.97
C VAL A 58 -2.93 11.96 -3.92
N GLN A 59 -3.71 12.34 -2.90
CA GLN A 59 -4.22 13.72 -2.75
C GLN A 59 -3.10 14.74 -2.48
N LEU A 60 -2.04 14.33 -1.78
CA LEU A 60 -0.85 15.17 -1.58
C LEU A 60 -0.03 15.30 -2.86
N ALA A 61 0.09 14.23 -3.65
CA ALA A 61 0.83 14.24 -4.90
C ALA A 61 0.23 15.21 -5.93
N GLU A 62 -1.09 15.42 -5.94
CA GLU A 62 -1.76 16.46 -6.74
C GLU A 62 -1.27 17.89 -6.40
N ARG A 63 -0.65 18.07 -5.24
CA ARG A 63 -0.04 19.34 -4.78
C ARG A 63 1.48 19.32 -4.80
N GLU A 64 2.09 18.33 -5.49
CA GLU A 64 3.53 18.11 -5.52
C GLU A 64 4.14 17.83 -4.14
N LEU A 65 3.36 17.25 -3.22
CA LEU A 65 3.81 16.89 -1.88
C LEU A 65 3.90 15.37 -1.72
N GLN A 66 4.85 14.92 -0.89
CA GLN A 66 5.00 13.52 -0.50
C GLN A 66 4.71 13.34 1.00
N LEU A 67 4.30 12.13 1.40
CA LEU A 67 4.03 11.78 2.79
C LEU A 67 4.80 10.52 3.17
N GLU A 68 5.66 10.66 4.18
CA GLU A 68 6.40 9.58 4.80
C GLU A 68 6.06 9.48 6.28
N LEU A 69 5.91 8.25 6.77
CA LEU A 69 5.73 7.97 8.19
C LEU A 69 6.99 7.27 8.70
N THR A 70 7.43 7.65 9.90
CA THR A 70 8.46 6.88 10.61
C THR A 70 7.87 5.56 11.14
N GLY A 71 8.75 4.59 11.43
CA GLY A 71 8.32 3.34 12.06
C GLY A 71 7.62 3.56 13.41
N GLU A 72 8.03 4.57 14.17
CA GLU A 72 7.39 4.90 15.45
C GLU A 72 5.97 5.47 15.29
N ALA A 73 5.75 6.27 14.23
CA ALA A 73 4.42 6.77 13.87
C ALA A 73 3.50 5.63 13.40
N GLU A 74 4.03 4.68 12.61
CA GLU A 74 3.28 3.49 12.21
C GLU A 74 2.91 2.63 13.42
N ASP A 75 3.86 2.36 14.32
CA ASP A 75 3.62 1.59 15.54
C ASP A 75 2.55 2.27 16.41
N PHE A 76 2.60 3.60 16.53
CA PHE A 76 1.55 4.37 17.22
C PHE A 76 0.16 4.15 16.60
N LEU A 77 0.05 4.16 15.27
CA LEU A 77 -1.22 3.93 14.57
C LEU A 77 -1.72 2.49 14.76
N VAL A 78 -0.83 1.50 14.76
CA VAL A 78 -1.19 0.11 15.05
C VAL A 78 -1.74 0.00 16.48
N ASP A 79 -1.02 0.52 17.46
CA ASP A 79 -1.41 0.41 18.87
C ASP A 79 -2.72 1.15 19.20
N ASN A 80 -3.03 2.24 18.49
CA ASN A 80 -4.25 3.04 18.72
C ASN A 80 -5.41 2.75 17.74
N GLY A 81 -5.14 2.01 16.66
CA GLY A 81 -6.09 1.73 15.59
C GLY A 81 -6.49 0.26 15.46
N TRP A 82 -5.83 -0.63 16.21
CA TRP A 82 -6.14 -2.06 16.24
C TRP A 82 -6.80 -2.48 17.55
N ASP A 83 -7.89 -3.23 17.42
CA ASP A 83 -8.54 -3.92 18.53
C ASP A 83 -8.72 -5.39 18.14
N PRO A 84 -8.25 -6.38 18.92
CA PRO A 84 -8.43 -7.80 18.63
C PRO A 84 -9.89 -8.25 18.42
N ALA A 85 -10.86 -7.57 19.06
CA ALA A 85 -12.29 -7.87 18.93
C ALA A 85 -12.92 -7.19 17.70
N MET A 86 -12.44 -6.01 17.31
CA MET A 86 -12.98 -5.24 16.18
C MET A 86 -12.11 -5.31 14.91
N GLY A 87 -10.95 -5.96 14.96
CA GLY A 87 -9.94 -6.00 13.91
C GLY A 87 -9.37 -4.62 13.58
N ALA A 88 -8.98 -4.42 12.32
CA ALA A 88 -8.49 -3.12 11.82
C ALA A 88 -9.60 -2.10 11.53
N ARG A 89 -10.86 -2.34 11.96
CA ARG A 89 -11.97 -1.41 11.72
C ARG A 89 -11.74 -0.01 12.33
N PRO A 90 -11.21 0.12 13.56
CA PRO A 90 -10.93 1.43 14.15
C PRO A 90 -9.79 2.18 13.43
N LEU A 91 -8.91 1.46 12.71
CA LEU A 91 -7.69 1.97 12.09
C LEU A 91 -7.95 3.13 11.14
N ARG A 92 -9.01 3.04 10.33
CA ARG A 92 -9.40 4.13 9.42
C ARG A 92 -9.69 5.43 10.19
N ARG A 93 -10.38 5.34 11.33
CA ARG A 93 -10.70 6.50 12.17
C ARG A 93 -9.44 7.05 12.85
N ALA A 94 -8.53 6.17 13.27
CA ALA A 94 -7.25 6.59 13.83
C ALA A 94 -6.41 7.35 12.79
N ILE A 95 -6.28 6.83 11.57
CA ILE A 95 -5.58 7.51 10.48
C ILE A 95 -6.22 8.86 10.17
N GLN A 96 -7.55 8.93 10.08
CA GLN A 96 -8.23 10.21 9.84
C GLN A 96 -7.91 11.23 10.95
N ARG A 97 -8.11 10.86 12.21
CA ARG A 97 -7.95 11.77 13.36
C ARG A 97 -6.51 12.20 13.59
N TYR A 98 -5.55 11.29 13.41
CA TYR A 98 -4.15 11.52 13.79
C TYR A 98 -3.27 11.92 12.60
N ILE A 99 -3.65 11.58 11.38
CA ILE A 99 -2.90 11.89 10.16
C ILE A 99 -3.66 12.87 9.28
N GLU A 100 -4.85 12.52 8.77
CA GLU A 100 -5.54 13.34 7.75
C GLU A 100 -5.94 14.71 8.28
N ASP A 101 -6.60 14.78 9.44
CA ASP A 101 -7.08 16.06 10.00
C ASP A 101 -5.90 16.99 10.33
N PRO A 102 -4.83 16.54 11.05
CA PRO A 102 -3.67 17.40 11.31
C PRO A 102 -2.88 17.77 10.05
N LEU A 103 -2.80 16.87 9.06
CA LEU A 103 -2.14 17.13 7.79
C LEU A 103 -2.87 18.23 7.01
N ALA A 104 -4.19 18.21 6.99
CA ALA A 104 -4.98 19.25 6.34
C ALA A 104 -4.71 20.62 6.98
N ASP A 105 -4.73 20.69 8.31
CA ASP A 105 -4.40 21.92 9.04
C ASP A 105 -2.95 22.37 8.79
N PHE A 106 -2.01 21.44 8.74
CA PHE A 106 -0.59 21.71 8.49
C PHE A 106 -0.38 22.31 7.09
N VAL A 107 -0.91 21.67 6.05
CA VAL A 107 -0.81 22.14 4.66
C VAL A 107 -1.50 23.50 4.46
N LEU A 108 -2.57 23.79 5.23
CA LEU A 108 -3.25 25.08 5.18
C LEU A 108 -2.50 26.21 5.90
N ARG A 109 -1.76 25.91 6.98
CA ARG A 109 -1.08 26.91 7.82
C ARG A 109 0.36 27.15 7.41
N SER A 110 1.02 26.13 6.87
CA SER A 110 2.42 26.17 6.50
C SER A 110 2.57 26.45 5.03
N GLU A 111 3.50 27.33 4.67
CA GLU A 111 4.00 27.42 3.30
C GLU A 111 4.87 26.19 3.06
N VAL A 112 4.26 25.11 2.57
CA VAL A 112 4.97 23.89 2.16
C VAL A 112 5.38 24.07 0.69
N PRO A 113 6.68 24.17 0.38
CA PRO A 113 7.13 24.31 -1.00
C PRO A 113 6.75 23.08 -1.83
N ALA A 114 6.44 23.30 -3.10
CA ALA A 114 6.26 22.21 -4.06
C ALA A 114 7.52 21.32 -4.11
N GLY A 115 7.32 20.01 -4.22
CA GLY A 115 8.38 19.00 -4.19
C GLY A 115 8.80 18.55 -2.79
N SER A 116 8.20 19.09 -1.72
CA SER A 116 8.59 18.73 -0.35
C SER A 116 7.98 17.41 0.14
N THR A 117 8.65 16.77 1.08
CA THR A 117 8.14 15.59 1.79
C THR A 117 7.70 16.00 3.19
N VAL A 118 6.46 15.66 3.56
CA VAL A 118 5.96 15.76 4.93
C VAL A 118 6.32 14.46 5.65
N MET A 119 7.23 14.57 6.62
CA MET A 119 7.59 13.48 7.52
C MET A 119 6.67 13.51 8.74
N VAL A 120 6.06 12.38 9.07
CA VAL A 120 5.25 12.21 10.28
C VAL A 120 6.00 11.32 11.26
N ASP A 121 6.21 11.83 12.47
CA ASP A 121 6.89 11.11 13.55
C ASP A 121 6.06 11.07 14.83
N ARG A 122 6.46 10.22 15.77
CA ARG A 122 5.84 10.15 17.09
C ARG A 122 6.23 11.37 17.92
N ALA A 123 5.21 12.03 18.48
CA ALA A 123 5.48 13.17 19.35
C ALA A 123 6.15 12.74 20.66
N PRO A 124 7.02 13.59 21.24
CA PRO A 124 7.62 13.33 22.54
C PRO A 124 6.56 13.20 23.64
N GLU A 125 6.90 12.44 24.67
CA GLU A 125 5.98 12.13 25.78
C GLU A 125 5.56 13.41 26.51
N GLY A 126 4.25 13.70 26.53
CA GLY A 126 3.67 14.89 27.15
C GLY A 126 3.08 15.91 26.17
N ASP A 127 3.25 15.74 24.86
CA ASP A 127 2.57 16.57 23.87
C ASP A 127 1.07 16.23 23.76
N GLU A 128 0.25 17.27 23.60
CA GLU A 128 -1.19 17.14 23.32
C GLU A 128 -1.40 16.49 21.95
N ARG A 129 -0.52 16.82 20.99
CA ARG A 129 -0.48 16.20 19.67
C ARG A 129 0.30 14.89 19.78
N LYS A 130 -0.29 13.78 19.36
CA LYS A 130 0.35 12.46 19.46
C LYS A 130 1.38 12.18 18.37
N LEU A 131 1.31 12.94 17.27
CA LEU A 131 2.20 12.87 16.14
C LEU A 131 2.68 14.27 15.78
N THR A 132 3.94 14.38 15.36
CA THR A 132 4.57 15.60 14.85
C THR A 132 4.71 15.52 13.33
N MET A 133 4.68 16.67 12.67
CA MET A 133 4.81 16.79 11.21
C MET A 133 5.88 17.81 10.89
N GLU A 134 6.85 17.41 10.07
CA GLU A 134 7.95 18.26 9.65
C GLU A 134 8.11 18.22 8.13
N VAL A 135 8.41 19.37 7.52
CA VAL A 135 8.72 19.43 6.09
C VAL A 135 10.19 19.12 5.91
N VAL A 136 10.49 18.03 5.23
CA VAL A 136 11.83 17.68 4.80
C VAL A 136 11.91 17.93 3.29
N GLN A 137 12.76 18.87 2.91
CA GLN A 137 13.14 19.01 1.50
C GLN A 137 14.12 17.89 1.17
N ARG A 138 13.60 16.77 0.68
CA ARG A 138 14.42 15.82 -0.07
C ARG A 138 14.41 16.28 -1.51
N GLU A 139 15.59 16.49 -2.09
CA GLU A 139 15.70 16.60 -3.54
C GLU A 139 15.04 15.36 -4.14
N THR A 140 14.04 15.58 -4.98
CA THR A 140 13.36 14.51 -5.71
C THR A 140 14.43 13.66 -6.38
N PRO A 141 14.56 12.34 -6.09
CA PRO A 141 15.42 11.51 -6.92
C PRO A 141 14.85 11.63 -8.33
N ALA A 142 15.72 12.03 -9.27
CA ALA A 142 15.38 12.25 -10.66
C ALA A 142 14.47 11.11 -11.17
N PRO A 143 13.41 11.42 -11.94
CA PRO A 143 12.52 10.40 -12.43
C PRO A 143 13.37 9.37 -13.18
N VAL A 144 13.35 8.13 -12.71
CA VAL A 144 13.93 7.01 -13.46
C VAL A 144 13.23 7.00 -14.82
N ALA A 145 13.97 7.40 -15.84
CA ALA A 145 13.53 7.31 -17.22
C ALA A 145 13.22 5.84 -17.48
N VAL A 146 11.94 5.49 -17.49
CA VAL A 146 11.46 4.26 -18.12
C VAL A 146 11.87 4.41 -19.58
N GLY A 147 12.90 3.67 -19.98
CA GLY A 147 13.53 3.76 -21.28
C GLY A 147 12.49 3.78 -22.40
N GLY A 148 12.31 4.95 -23.00
CA GLY A 148 11.82 5.07 -24.36
C GLY A 148 12.94 4.57 -25.26
N GLY A 149 12.71 3.42 -25.92
CA GLY A 149 13.51 3.06 -27.06
C GLY A 149 13.23 4.07 -28.18
N GLU A 150 14.15 5.01 -28.35
CA GLU A 150 14.33 5.75 -29.60
C GLU A 150 14.69 4.72 -30.68
N ALA A 151 13.76 4.47 -31.59
CA ALA A 151 14.07 3.93 -32.90
C ALA A 151 14.40 5.15 -33.78
N ASP A 152 15.69 5.44 -33.91
CA ASP A 152 16.22 6.38 -34.89
C ASP A 152 15.86 5.92 -36.31
N GLU A 153 15.13 6.77 -37.01
CA GLU A 153 14.95 6.75 -38.44
C GLU A 153 16.06 7.62 -39.05
N GLU A 154 17.12 7.00 -39.57
CA GLU A 154 18.06 7.69 -40.45
C GLU A 154 18.33 6.84 -41.70
N ALA A 155 17.84 7.36 -42.82
CA ALA A 155 18.02 6.82 -44.16
C ALA A 155 19.43 7.17 -44.69
N ASP A 156 20.14 6.17 -45.22
CA ASP A 156 21.19 6.41 -46.21
C ASP A 156 21.13 5.39 -47.36
N LYS A 157 21.50 5.89 -48.54
CA LYS A 157 21.11 5.48 -49.90
C LYS A 157 21.88 4.27 -50.46
N PRO A 158 21.44 3.70 -51.62
CA PRO A 158 21.85 2.38 -52.07
C PRO A 158 23.20 2.40 -52.81
N ALA A 159 24.00 1.35 -52.61
CA ALA A 159 25.19 1.07 -53.41
C ALA A 159 25.00 -0.25 -54.18
N GLU A 160 24.68 -0.08 -55.46
CA GLU A 160 25.19 -0.78 -56.63
C GLU A 160 26.11 -1.99 -56.38
N VAL A 161 25.69 -3.18 -56.83
CA VAL A 161 26.62 -4.26 -57.18
C VAL A 161 26.23 -4.79 -58.55
N ASP A 162 27.07 -4.48 -59.51
CA ASP A 162 27.02 -4.92 -60.90
C ASP A 162 27.77 -6.27 -61.05
N ALA A 163 27.27 -7.04 -62.03
CA ALA A 163 27.91 -8.15 -62.77
C ALA A 163 28.05 -9.56 -62.13
N PRO A 164 28.14 -10.63 -62.96
CA PRO A 164 27.38 -10.89 -64.19
C PRO A 164 26.85 -12.34 -64.34
N VAL A 165 25.95 -12.46 -65.32
CA VAL A 165 25.46 -13.57 -66.15
C VAL A 165 26.31 -14.84 -66.24
N GLU A 166 25.65 -16.01 -66.14
CA GLU A 166 25.78 -17.26 -66.92
C GLU A 166 24.81 -18.28 -66.24
N GLY A 167 23.93 -19.06 -66.84
CA GLY A 167 23.67 -19.47 -68.22
C GLY A 167 23.11 -20.91 -68.14
N GLU A 168 21.99 -21.19 -68.85
CA GLU A 168 21.57 -22.53 -69.35
C GLU A 168 21.21 -23.63 -68.31
N ASP A 169 20.30 -24.58 -68.52
CA ASP A 169 19.25 -24.83 -69.52
C ASP A 169 18.40 -25.99 -68.97
N LYS A 170 17.16 -26.11 -69.47
CA LYS A 170 16.21 -27.23 -69.40
C LYS A 170 15.48 -27.59 -68.10
#